data_AF-A0A848JT73-F1
#
_entry.id   AF-A0A848JT73-F1
#
_cell.length_a   1.000
_cell.length_b   1.000
_cell.length_c   1.000
_cell.angle_alpha   90.00
_cell.angle_beta   90.00
_cell.angle_gamma   90.00
#
_symmetry.space_group_name_H-M   'P 1'
#
loop_
_entity.id
_entity.type
_entity.pdbx_description
1 polymer ?
#
loop_
_entity_poly.entity_id
_entity_poly.type
_entity_poly.pdbx_seq_one_letter_code
_entity_poly.pdbx_strand_id
1 'polypeptide(L)'
;MSNVQSRFDVSDPMVVTRILCGLFYFPHAISKIIGFSGAVGFFAKAGLMPPEAFVVLSIVMELTCGIGLTFGLFTKYVGVISAGVMAVAAYAIVAVYGLGWFWAGHGIEYLVFWAVASLAVALDAWNRNPGVFGLFAWPLKRTKAVTA
;
A
#
# COMPACT_ATOMS: atom_id res chain seq x y z
N MET A 1 26.06 7.44 8.01
CA MET A 1 26.19 6.13 7.34
C MET A 1 24.85 5.77 6.72
N SER A 2 24.72 5.81 5.39
CA SER A 2 23.52 5.33 4.69
C SER A 2 23.54 3.79 4.67
N ASN A 3 23.20 3.16 5.79
CA ASN A 3 23.33 1.72 5.92
C ASN A 3 22.10 1.03 5.32
N VAL A 4 22.30 0.32 4.21
CA VAL A 4 21.34 -0.66 3.66
C VAL A 4 20.83 -1.58 4.77
N GLN A 5 21.68 -1.93 5.75
CA GLN A 5 21.31 -2.66 6.97
C GLN A 5 20.05 -2.10 7.65
N SER A 6 19.93 -0.77 7.81
CA SER A 6 18.79 -0.14 8.48
C SER A 6 17.47 -0.29 7.71
N ARG A 7 17.51 -0.54 6.39
CA ARG A 7 16.31 -0.73 5.58
C ARG A 7 15.69 -2.11 5.77
N PHE A 8 16.44 -3.06 6.32
CA PHE A 8 16.04 -4.44 6.54
C PHE A 8 16.26 -4.87 8.00
N ASP A 9 16.38 -3.89 8.91
CA ASP A 9 16.51 -4.17 10.34
C ASP A 9 15.15 -4.62 10.89
N VAL A 10 14.98 -5.95 11.01
CA VAL A 10 13.75 -6.57 11.50
C VAL A 10 13.48 -6.35 12.98
N SER A 11 14.45 -5.77 13.72
CA SER A 11 14.21 -5.33 15.09
C SER A 11 13.33 -4.08 15.17
N ASP A 12 13.24 -3.32 14.06
CA ASP A 12 12.33 -2.19 13.92
C ASP A 12 10.95 -2.70 13.44
N PRO A 13 9.89 -2.63 14.27
CA PRO A 13 8.57 -3.13 13.90
C PRO A 13 8.01 -2.44 12.65
N MET A 14 8.36 -1.17 12.41
CA MET A 14 7.89 -0.46 11.23
C MET A 14 8.55 -0.97 9.94
N VAL A 15 9.79 -1.44 10.02
CA VAL A 15 10.46 -2.10 8.90
C VAL A 15 9.77 -3.42 8.57
N VAL A 16 9.40 -4.21 9.59
CA VAL A 16 8.62 -5.45 9.42
C VAL A 16 7.27 -5.14 8.77
N THR A 17 6.52 -4.17 9.28
CA THR A 17 5.24 -3.74 8.68
C THR A 17 5.40 -3.29 7.24
N ARG A 18 6.41 -2.47 6.93
CA ARG A 18 6.71 -2.00 5.57
C ARG A 18 6.98 -3.17 4.63
N ILE A 19 7.81 -4.13 5.03
CA ILE A 19 8.15 -5.30 4.21
C ILE A 19 6.90 -6.14 3.96
N LEU A 20 6.08 -6.42 4.97
CA LEU A 20 4.85 -7.20 4.81
C LEU A 20 3.82 -6.49 3.90
N CYS A 21 3.65 -5.18 4.07
CA CYS A 21 2.79 -4.38 3.18
C CYS A 21 3.27 -4.42 1.72
N GLY A 22 4.56 -4.60 1.47
CA GLY A 22 5.10 -4.80 0.11
C GLY A 22 4.91 -6.22 -0.39
N LEU A 23 5.33 -7.22 0.38
CA LEU A 23 5.35 -8.62 -0.04
C LEU A 23 3.94 -9.14 -0.41
N PHE A 24 2.90 -8.68 0.27
CA PHE A 24 1.54 -9.12 -0.04
C PHE A 24 1.03 -8.66 -1.40
N TYR A 25 1.66 -7.70 -2.08
CA TYR A 25 1.25 -7.35 -3.44
C TYR A 25 1.63 -8.41 -4.48
N PHE A 26 2.69 -9.21 -4.27
CA PHE A 26 3.16 -10.14 -5.29
C PHE A 26 2.15 -11.24 -5.64
N PRO A 27 1.52 -11.95 -4.68
CA PRO A 27 0.47 -12.91 -5.00
C PRO A 27 -0.72 -12.27 -5.72
N HIS A 28 -1.08 -11.04 -5.35
CA HIS A 28 -2.19 -10.30 -5.97
C HIS A 28 -1.89 -9.93 -7.43
N ALA A 29 -0.67 -9.47 -7.73
CA ALA A 29 -0.25 -9.18 -9.10
C ALA A 29 -0.16 -10.46 -9.94
N ILE A 30 0.47 -11.52 -9.41
CA ILE A 30 0.60 -12.81 -10.09
C ILE A 30 -0.77 -13.38 -10.43
N SER A 31 -1.74 -13.35 -9.50
CA SER A 31 -3.09 -13.86 -9.74
C SER A 31 -3.80 -13.16 -10.90
N LYS A 32 -3.56 -11.85 -11.10
CA LYS A 32 -4.13 -11.10 -12.23
C LYS A 32 -3.41 -11.38 -13.55
N ILE A 33 -2.11 -11.67 -13.51
CA ILE A 33 -1.35 -12.03 -14.71
C ILE A 33 -1.81 -13.40 -15.23
N ILE A 34 -1.87 -14.41 -14.35
CA ILE A 34 -2.29 -15.77 -14.74
C ILE A 34 -3.80 -15.85 -15.00
N GLY A 35 -4.59 -15.05 -14.30
CA GLY A 35 -6.05 -15.02 -14.35
C GLY A 35 -6.63 -13.80 -15.06
N PHE A 36 -5.92 -13.26 -16.05
CA PHE A 36 -6.21 -11.96 -16.67
C PHE A 36 -7.67 -11.81 -17.10
N SER A 37 -8.22 -12.77 -17.84
CA SER A 37 -9.61 -12.72 -18.30
C SER A 37 -10.62 -12.67 -17.14
N GLY A 38 -10.34 -13.35 -16.03
CA GLY A 38 -11.17 -13.31 -14.83
C GLY A 38 -11.11 -11.94 -14.15
N ALA A 39 -9.91 -11.34 -14.08
CA ALA A 39 -9.73 -10.00 -13.56
C ALA A 39 -10.46 -8.95 -14.42
N VAL A 40 -10.39 -9.07 -15.75
CA VAL A 40 -11.14 -8.19 -16.68
C VAL A 40 -12.64 -8.28 -16.41
N GLY A 41 -13.18 -9.48 -16.25
CA GLY A 41 -14.59 -9.69 -15.92
C GLY A 41 -15.00 -9.08 -14.58
N PHE A 42 -14.15 -9.18 -13.55
CA PHE A 42 -14.40 -8.54 -12.25
C PHE A 42 -14.37 -7.01 -12.35
N PHE A 43 -13.37 -6.45 -13.05
CA PHE A 43 -13.20 -5.01 -13.21
C PHE A 43 -14.34 -4.38 -14.02
N ALA A 44 -14.82 -5.08 -15.04
CA ALA A 44 -16.00 -4.68 -15.80
C ALA A 44 -17.25 -4.62 -14.91
N LYS A 45 -17.47 -5.63 -14.03
CA LYS A 45 -18.58 -5.61 -13.06
C LYS A 45 -18.45 -4.48 -12.04
N ALA A 46 -17.23 -4.11 -11.67
CA ALA A 46 -16.94 -2.98 -10.79
C ALA A 46 -17.11 -1.60 -11.48
N GLY A 47 -17.45 -1.57 -12.78
CA GLY A 47 -17.63 -0.34 -13.54
C GLY A 47 -16.33 0.35 -13.95
N LEU A 48 -15.19 -0.32 -13.86
CA LEU A 48 -13.89 0.22 -14.26
C LEU A 48 -13.71 0.05 -15.77
N MET A 49 -13.93 1.13 -16.53
CA MET A 49 -13.91 1.13 -18.00
C MET A 49 -12.78 2.01 -18.57
N PRO A 50 -11.95 1.50 -19.52
CA PRO A 50 -11.96 0.15 -20.07
C PRO A 50 -11.29 -0.88 -19.12
N PRO A 51 -11.88 -2.07 -18.93
CA PRO A 51 -11.50 -2.99 -17.86
C PRO A 51 -10.09 -3.56 -18.03
N GLU A 52 -9.65 -3.84 -19.26
CA GLU A 52 -8.30 -4.33 -19.55
C GLU A 52 -7.24 -3.31 -19.11
N ALA A 53 -7.46 -2.03 -19.37
CA ALA A 53 -6.53 -0.97 -18.98
C ALA A 53 -6.43 -0.86 -17.45
N PHE A 54 -7.55 -0.99 -16.74
CA PHE A 54 -7.53 -0.97 -15.27
C PHE A 54 -6.90 -2.22 -14.67
N VAL A 55 -7.05 -3.40 -15.29
CA VAL A 55 -6.34 -4.61 -14.85
C VAL A 55 -4.83 -4.40 -15.00
N VAL A 56 -4.36 -3.93 -16.17
CA VAL A 56 -2.94 -3.62 -16.39
C VAL A 56 -2.43 -2.56 -15.41
N LEU A 57 -3.20 -1.48 -15.21
CA LEU A 57 -2.88 -0.43 -14.23
C LEU A 57 -2.76 -1.01 -12.82
N SER A 58 -3.70 -1.88 -12.41
CA SER A 58 -3.64 -2.51 -11.09
C SER A 58 -2.37 -3.33 -10.92
N ILE A 59 -1.98 -4.13 -11.93
CA ILE A 59 -0.73 -4.92 -11.88
C ILE A 59 0.49 -4.01 -11.74
N VAL A 60 0.57 -2.94 -12.55
CA VAL A 60 1.69 -1.98 -12.49
C VAL A 60 1.77 -1.31 -11.12
N MET A 61 0.63 -0.89 -10.57
CA MET A 61 0.57 -0.23 -9.26
C MET A 61 0.90 -1.20 -8.12
N GLU A 62 0.42 -2.44 -8.17
CA GLU A 62 0.73 -3.49 -7.19
C GLU A 62 2.21 -3.85 -7.22
N LEU A 63 2.82 -4.01 -8.40
CA LEU A 63 4.26 -4.25 -8.51
C LEU A 63 5.08 -3.06 -8.04
N THR A 64 4.65 -1.83 -8.34
CA THR A 64 5.29 -0.60 -7.86
C THR A 64 5.28 -0.54 -6.32
N CYS A 65 4.12 -0.81 -5.70
CA CYS A 65 4.00 -0.86 -4.25
C CYS A 65 4.77 -2.03 -3.64
N GLY A 66 4.68 -3.21 -4.26
CA GLY A 66 5.37 -4.41 -3.81
C GLY A 66 6.87 -4.24 -3.79
N ILE A 67 7.47 -3.75 -4.87
CA ILE A 67 8.90 -3.47 -4.96
C ILE A 67 9.27 -2.30 -4.03
N GLY A 68 8.54 -1.19 -4.10
CA GLY A 68 8.88 0.02 -3.34
C GLY A 68 8.85 -0.19 -1.82
N LEU A 69 7.81 -0.83 -1.30
CA LEU A 69 7.69 -1.10 0.14
C LEU A 69 8.60 -2.25 0.57
N THR A 70 8.80 -3.30 -0.22
CA THR A 70 9.70 -4.40 0.16
C THR A 70 11.13 -3.91 0.31
N PHE A 71 11.64 -3.15 -0.67
CA PHE A 71 13.04 -2.70 -0.70
C PHE A 71 13.27 -1.32 -0.05
N GLY A 72 12.22 -0.67 0.46
CA GLY A 72 12.32 0.63 1.11
C GLY A 72 12.66 1.78 0.15
N LEU A 73 12.14 1.72 -1.07
CA LEU A 73 12.31 2.75 -2.10
C LEU A 73 11.13 3.73 -2.02
N PHE A 74 11.44 5.03 -1.95
CA PHE A 74 10.44 6.10 -1.93
C PHE A 74 9.29 5.88 -0.91
N THR A 75 9.59 5.25 0.24
CA THR A 75 8.59 4.73 1.19
C THR A 75 7.50 5.73 1.59
N LYS A 76 7.85 7.01 1.74
CA LYS A 76 6.91 8.12 1.96
C LYS A 76 5.76 8.09 0.94
N TYR A 77 6.10 8.15 -0.34
CA TYR A 77 5.14 8.25 -1.43
C TYR A 77 4.51 6.89 -1.73
N VAL A 78 5.30 5.82 -1.73
CA VAL A 78 4.79 4.49 -2.03
C VAL A 78 3.79 4.03 -0.97
N GLY A 79 3.96 4.38 0.30
CA GLY A 79 2.95 4.08 1.33
C GLY A 79 1.61 4.80 1.11
N VAL A 80 1.64 6.06 0.64
CA VAL A 80 0.41 6.78 0.24
C VAL A 80 -0.22 6.17 -1.01
N ILE A 81 0.60 5.82 -2.00
CA ILE A 81 0.13 5.14 -3.22
C ILE A 81 -0.53 3.80 -2.86
N SER A 82 0.10 3.00 -2.00
CA SER A 82 -0.41 1.72 -1.50
C SER A 82 -1.79 1.89 -0.84
N ALA A 83 -1.96 2.92 0.00
CA ALA A 83 -3.25 3.25 0.59
C ALA A 83 -4.31 3.62 -0.47
N GLY A 84 -3.92 4.36 -1.51
CA GLY A 84 -4.79 4.67 -2.65
C GLY A 84 -5.20 3.42 -3.44
N VAL A 85 -4.27 2.49 -3.68
CA VAL A 85 -4.55 1.20 -4.33
C VAL A 85 -5.58 0.40 -3.51
N MET A 86 -5.41 0.36 -2.19
CA MET A 86 -6.36 -0.30 -1.30
C MET A 86 -7.75 0.36 -1.31
N ALA A 87 -7.81 1.69 -1.43
CA ALA A 87 -9.09 2.41 -1.56
C ALA A 87 -9.82 2.05 -2.87
N VAL A 88 -9.11 1.97 -4.00
CA VAL A 88 -9.69 1.55 -5.28
C VAL A 88 -10.12 0.07 -5.23
N ALA A 89 -9.33 -0.79 -4.59
CA ALA A 89 -9.71 -2.19 -4.37
C ALA A 89 -10.98 -2.32 -3.52
N ALA A 90 -11.09 -1.52 -2.45
CA ALA A 90 -12.26 -1.49 -1.59
C ALA A 90 -13.49 -1.00 -2.34
N TYR A 91 -13.35 0.07 -3.14
CA TYR A 91 -14.39 0.53 -4.06
C TYR A 91 -14.85 -0.60 -4.99
N ALA A 92 -13.94 -1.31 -5.65
CA ALA A 92 -14.30 -2.35 -6.60
C ALA A 92 -15.08 -3.50 -5.94
N ILE A 93 -14.69 -3.91 -4.72
CA ILE A 93 -15.43 -4.90 -3.93
C ILE A 93 -16.83 -4.39 -3.59
N VAL A 94 -16.96 -3.15 -3.10
CA VAL A 94 -18.25 -2.55 -2.74
C VAL A 94 -19.15 -2.38 -3.97
N ALA A 95 -18.59 -2.02 -5.12
CA ALA A 95 -19.34 -1.87 -6.36
C ALA A 95 -19.92 -3.20 -6.86
N VAL A 96 -19.22 -4.33 -6.64
CA VAL A 96 -19.65 -5.65 -7.13
C VAL A 96 -20.55 -6.37 -6.12
N TYR A 97 -20.23 -6.31 -4.83
CA TYR A 97 -20.87 -7.13 -3.79
C TYR A 97 -21.70 -6.32 -2.78
N GLY A 98 -21.68 -4.99 -2.87
CA GLY A 98 -22.27 -4.11 -1.86
C GLY A 98 -21.33 -3.87 -0.67
N LEU A 99 -21.74 -2.98 0.23
CA LEU A 99 -20.94 -2.65 1.41
C LEU A 99 -20.95 -3.79 2.42
N GLY A 100 -19.78 -4.38 2.68
CA GLY A 100 -19.56 -5.39 3.71
C GLY A 100 -18.25 -5.14 4.46
N TRP A 101 -18.23 -5.48 5.76
CA TRP A 101 -17.01 -5.33 6.58
C TRP A 101 -16.16 -6.60 6.58
N PHE A 102 -16.73 -7.72 7.04
CA PHE A 102 -16.00 -8.97 7.28
C PHE A 102 -15.45 -9.60 6.00
N TRP A 103 -14.14 -9.86 5.95
CA TRP A 103 -13.46 -10.23 4.70
C TRP A 103 -14.00 -11.52 4.08
N ALA A 104 -14.33 -12.52 4.91
CA ALA A 104 -14.73 -13.84 4.40
C ALA A 104 -16.10 -13.80 3.70
N GLY A 105 -16.87 -12.72 3.93
CA GLY A 105 -18.12 -12.41 3.25
C GLY A 105 -17.98 -11.41 2.11
N HIS A 106 -16.79 -11.26 1.49
CA HIS A 106 -16.48 -10.22 0.48
C HIS A 106 -16.43 -8.80 1.07
N GLY A 107 -16.04 -8.65 2.34
CA GLY A 107 -15.90 -7.35 2.98
C GLY A 107 -14.53 -6.68 2.80
N ILE A 108 -14.45 -5.40 3.18
CA ILE A 108 -13.26 -4.54 2.98
C ILE A 108 -12.29 -4.46 4.17
N GLU A 109 -12.54 -5.20 5.26
CA GLU A 109 -11.76 -5.17 6.51
C GLU A 109 -10.24 -5.18 6.27
N TYR A 110 -9.73 -6.14 5.49
CA TYR A 110 -8.30 -6.23 5.22
C TYR A 110 -7.75 -5.15 4.30
N LEU A 111 -8.57 -4.63 3.39
CA LEU A 111 -8.18 -3.51 2.53
C LEU A 111 -8.01 -2.24 3.36
N VAL A 112 -8.92 -2.02 4.31
CA VAL A 112 -8.83 -0.91 5.27
C VAL A 112 -7.63 -1.07 6.19
N PHE A 113 -7.40 -2.27 6.74
CA PHE A 113 -6.23 -2.56 7.56
C PHE A 113 -4.91 -2.26 6.80
N TRP A 114 -4.79 -2.78 5.57
CA TRP A 114 -3.60 -2.60 4.76
C TRP A 114 -3.41 -1.13 4.34
N ALA A 115 -4.48 -0.41 4.04
CA ALA A 115 -4.42 1.03 3.78
C ALA A 115 -3.87 1.81 4.98
N VAL A 116 -4.40 1.55 6.19
CA VAL A 116 -3.96 2.21 7.43
C VAL A 116 -2.51 1.86 7.75
N ALA A 117 -2.12 0.59 7.62
CA ALA A 117 -0.73 0.16 7.82
C ALA A 117 0.22 0.86 6.83
N SER A 118 -0.18 1.00 5.56
CA SER A 118 0.61 1.69 4.53
C SER A 118 0.76 3.19 4.83
N LEU A 119 -0.28 3.83 5.37
CA LEU A 119 -0.21 5.22 5.83
C LEU A 119 0.67 5.38 7.06
N ALA A 120 0.63 4.44 8.02
CA ALA A 120 1.53 4.46 9.18
C ALA A 120 3.00 4.35 8.75
N VAL A 121 3.30 3.46 7.79
CA VAL A 121 4.62 3.33 7.16
C VAL A 121 5.06 4.63 6.47
N ALA A 122 4.14 5.26 5.73
CA ALA A 122 4.42 6.53 5.07
C ALA A 122 4.74 7.64 6.09
N LEU A 123 3.90 7.77 7.12
CA LEU A 123 4.06 8.76 8.19
C LEU A 123 5.37 8.59 8.96
N ASP A 124 5.73 7.36 9.32
CA ASP A 124 7.04 7.06 9.93
C ASP A 124 8.19 7.48 9.02
N ALA A 125 8.12 7.19 7.71
CA ALA A 125 9.13 7.61 6.76
C ALA A 125 9.25 9.15 6.62
N TRP A 126 8.14 9.89 6.78
CA TRP A 126 8.16 11.35 6.86
C TRP A 126 8.72 11.86 8.19
N ASN A 127 8.41 11.22 9.32
CA ASN A 127 8.93 11.60 10.63
C ASN A 127 10.45 11.41 10.72
N ARG A 128 10.99 10.34 10.11
CA ARG A 128 12.44 10.08 10.04
C ARG A 128 13.18 11.02 9.10
N ASN A 129 12.51 11.50 8.06
CA ASN A 129 13.08 12.41 7.07
C ASN A 129 12.03 13.45 6.65
N PRO A 130 11.88 14.56 7.39
CA PRO A 130 10.88 15.56 7.06
C PRO A 130 11.23 16.28 5.74
N GLY A 131 10.23 16.43 4.88
CA GLY A 131 10.33 17.16 3.61
C GLY A 131 9.99 16.33 2.36
N VAL A 132 9.72 17.06 1.28
CA VAL A 132 9.40 16.55 -0.05
C VAL A 132 10.73 16.32 -0.78
N PHE A 133 11.11 15.05 -0.97
CA PHE A 133 12.44 14.66 -1.49
C PHE A 133 13.64 15.16 -0.67
N GLY A 134 13.44 15.52 0.61
CA GLY A 134 14.48 16.16 1.43
C GLY A 134 14.61 17.67 1.20
N LEU A 135 13.76 18.24 0.35
CA LEU A 135 13.56 19.67 0.18
C LEU A 135 12.31 20.09 0.96
N PHE A 136 12.28 21.33 1.45
CA PHE A 136 11.16 21.86 2.26
C PHE A 136 10.86 20.98 3.48
N ALA A 137 11.78 20.92 4.44
CA ALA A 137 11.54 20.28 5.72
C ALA A 137 10.37 20.99 6.42
N TRP A 138 9.19 20.38 6.39
CA TRP A 138 8.08 20.80 7.23
C TRP A 138 8.41 20.44 8.69
N PRO A 139 8.25 21.35 9.66
CA PRO A 139 8.58 21.05 11.04
C PRO A 139 7.51 20.16 11.67
N LEU A 140 7.63 18.84 11.50
CA LEU A 140 6.95 17.86 12.37
C LEU A 140 7.88 17.46 13.52
N LYS A 141 8.24 18.41 14.38
CA LYS A 141 8.68 18.08 15.73
C LYS A 141 8.11 19.05 16.75
N ARG A 142 7.09 18.57 17.45
CA ARG A 142 6.97 18.77 18.91
C ARG A 142 6.47 17.48 19.54
N THR A 143 7.30 16.44 19.59
CA THR A 143 7.18 15.51 20.71
C THR A 143 7.75 16.21 21.93
N LYS A 144 6.87 16.65 22.84
CA LYS A 144 7.28 16.93 24.22
C LYS A 144 7.96 15.66 24.73
N ALA A 145 9.08 15.82 25.43
CA ALA A 145 9.68 14.73 26.18
C ALA A 145 8.60 14.08 27.04
N VAL A 146 8.30 12.80 26.81
CA VAL A 146 7.56 12.02 27.79
C VAL A 146 8.54 11.83 28.92
N THR A 147 8.40 12.68 29.93
CA THR A 147 9.04 12.50 31.22
C THR A 147 8.30 11.36 31.91
N ALA A 148 9.01 10.26 32.12
CA ALA A 148 8.69 9.28 33.15
C ALA A 148 9.81 9.36 34.20
#